data_AF-A0A9N8UYV5-F1
#
_entry.id   AF-A0A9N8UYV5-F1
#
_cell.length_a   1.000
_cell.length_b   1.000
_cell.length_c   1.000
_cell.angle_alpha   90.00
_cell.angle_beta   90.00
_cell.angle_gamma   90.00
#
_symmetry.space_group_name_H-M   'P 1'
#
loop_
_entity.id
_entity.type
_entity.pdbx_description
1 polymer ?
#
loop_
_entity_poly.entity_id
_entity_poly.type
_entity_poly.pdbx_seq_one_letter_code
_entity_poly.pdbx_strand_id
1 'polypeptide(L)'
;MDKSTTATEEKKEFPQIIYLTEYRIIILSILIPFSIIGVLIRIGLNKLHQYPGAPVDYLVYPQFVGCVIMGFCLERKDFIMESYLPLYIGLKTGLCAKIGIIIGMSIIGLKFGEHFADLIMPNQKAPAGLKQQIILKSPKFKDLLFLDWICLFFGISSMILVIFLATFIKVNRNILFATVFAPWYLSRLDNNFGSSTFPIGTFSANMLGTLILGLLFFLSNGIIHSNLKCEIVTGLMDGLCGCLTTISTFTISTLNRRHAYIYATISIVVGQVIMIFTVGIYHWSVGLTKTCSS
;
A
#
# COMPACT_ATOMS: atom_id res chain seq x y z
N MET A 1 -42.66 14.25 46.16
CA MET A 1 -41.21 14.18 46.44
C MET A 1 -40.91 12.72 46.71
N ASP A 2 -40.59 11.98 45.66
CA ASP A 2 -39.22 11.74 45.14
C ASP A 2 -38.71 10.41 45.71
N LYS A 3 -38.29 9.38 44.97
CA LYS A 3 -37.95 9.17 43.57
C LYS A 3 -38.19 7.69 43.25
N SER A 4 -38.88 7.40 42.16
CA SER A 4 -38.81 6.09 41.52
C SER A 4 -37.40 5.91 40.95
N THR A 5 -36.68 4.91 41.43
CA THR A 5 -35.40 4.49 40.87
C THR A 5 -35.67 3.83 39.53
N THR A 6 -35.62 4.62 38.45
CA THR A 6 -35.55 4.11 37.09
C THR A 6 -34.19 3.43 36.92
N ALA A 7 -34.20 2.10 36.94
CA ALA A 7 -33.10 1.29 36.43
C ALA A 7 -32.85 1.71 34.97
N THR A 8 -31.70 2.29 34.71
CA THR A 8 -31.19 2.52 33.37
C THR A 8 -31.04 1.17 32.69
N GLU A 9 -31.96 0.85 31.78
CA GLU A 9 -31.83 -0.24 30.83
C GLU A 9 -30.56 0.02 29.99
N GLU A 10 -29.48 -0.72 30.27
CA GLU A 10 -28.38 -0.88 29.33
C GLU A 10 -28.93 -1.55 28.07
N LYS A 11 -29.23 -0.76 27.03
CA LYS A 11 -29.43 -1.28 25.68
C LYS A 11 -28.17 -2.04 25.28
N LYS A 12 -28.22 -3.38 25.32
CA LYS A 12 -27.25 -4.24 24.63
C LYS A 12 -27.38 -3.96 23.13
N GLU A 13 -26.58 -3.02 22.62
CA GLU A 13 -26.40 -2.83 21.19
C GLU A 13 -25.82 -4.11 20.61
N PHE A 14 -26.65 -4.88 19.91
CA PHE A 14 -26.17 -6.00 19.12
C PHE A 14 -25.31 -5.46 17.98
N PRO A 15 -24.11 -6.02 17.74
CA PRO A 15 -23.29 -5.63 16.61
C PRO A 15 -24.07 -5.88 15.32
N GLN A 16 -24.29 -4.86 14.50
CA GLN A 16 -24.89 -5.03 13.18
C GLN A 16 -23.90 -5.82 12.32
N ILE A 17 -24.33 -6.99 11.84
CA ILE A 17 -23.50 -7.88 11.02
C ILE A 17 -23.69 -7.51 9.55
N ILE A 18 -22.64 -7.02 8.89
CA ILE A 18 -22.62 -6.83 7.43
C ILE A 18 -21.98 -8.06 6.80
N TYR A 19 -22.70 -8.72 5.89
CA TYR A 19 -22.15 -9.79 5.08
C TYR A 19 -21.57 -9.20 3.80
N LEU A 20 -20.25 -9.28 3.63
CA LEU A 20 -19.58 -8.91 2.38
C LEU A 20 -19.13 -10.18 1.65
N THR A 21 -19.26 -10.21 0.33
CA THR A 21 -18.78 -11.34 -0.48
C THR A 21 -17.42 -11.01 -1.07
N GLU A 22 -16.43 -11.87 -0.82
CA GLU A 22 -15.06 -11.63 -1.28
C GLU A 22 -14.75 -12.42 -2.57
N TYR A 23 -14.78 -11.74 -3.71
CA TYR A 23 -14.31 -12.31 -4.96
C TYR A 23 -12.84 -11.96 -5.18
N ARG A 24 -11.95 -12.90 -4.82
CA ARG A 24 -10.49 -12.71 -4.96
C ARG A 24 -10.06 -12.28 -6.36
N ILE A 25 -10.69 -12.81 -7.41
CA ILE A 25 -10.36 -12.46 -8.81
C ILE A 25 -10.69 -10.99 -9.10
N ILE A 26 -11.80 -10.48 -8.57
CA ILE A 26 -12.23 -9.09 -8.75
C ILE A 26 -11.31 -8.16 -7.98
N ILE A 27 -10.92 -8.55 -6.77
CA ILE A 27 -9.92 -7.83 -5.97
C ILE A 27 -8.58 -7.77 -6.71
N LEU A 28 -8.11 -8.89 -7.27
CA LEU A 28 -6.89 -8.88 -8.08
C LEU A 28 -7.04 -7.97 -9.31
N SER A 29 -8.20 -7.98 -9.96
CA SER A 29 -8.46 -7.13 -11.12
C SER A 29 -8.41 -5.64 -10.81
N ILE A 30 -9.03 -5.20 -9.71
CA ILE A 30 -9.01 -3.78 -9.32
C ILE A 30 -7.63 -3.35 -8.80
N LEU A 31 -6.85 -4.27 -8.22
CA LEU A 31 -5.50 -3.96 -7.75
C LEU A 31 -4.56 -3.57 -8.89
N ILE A 32 -4.72 -4.15 -10.08
CA ILE A 32 -3.89 -3.86 -11.25
C ILE A 32 -3.88 -2.36 -11.58
N PRO A 33 -5.01 -1.71 -11.95
CA PRO A 33 -5.01 -0.31 -12.34
C PRO A 33 -4.64 0.62 -11.18
N PHE A 34 -5.07 0.33 -9.94
CA PHE A 34 -4.69 1.14 -8.78
C PHE A 34 -3.18 1.07 -8.47
N SER A 35 -2.54 -0.09 -8.68
CA SER A 35 -1.09 -0.23 -8.51
C SER A 35 -0.31 0.53 -9.60
N ILE A 36 -0.79 0.51 -10.85
CA ILE A 36 -0.24 1.29 -11.95
C ILE A 36 -0.33 2.78 -11.63
N ILE A 37 -1.50 3.26 -11.21
CA ILE A 37 -1.70 4.67 -10.84
C ILE A 37 -0.80 5.05 -9.66
N GLY A 38 -0.69 4.20 -8.64
CA GLY A 38 0.17 4.44 -7.47
C GLY A 38 1.64 4.61 -7.86
N VAL A 39 2.14 3.74 -8.74
CA VAL A 39 3.52 3.83 -9.25
C VAL A 39 3.71 5.09 -10.09
N LEU A 40 2.76 5.44 -10.95
CA LEU A 40 2.83 6.66 -11.77
C LEU A 40 2.82 7.94 -10.92
N ILE A 41 1.96 8.02 -9.91
CA ILE A 41 1.92 9.14 -8.96
C ILE A 41 3.27 9.27 -8.25
N ARG A 42 3.82 8.16 -7.76
CA ARG A 42 5.12 8.15 -7.07
C ARG A 42 6.24 8.63 -7.98
N ILE A 43 6.37 8.06 -9.18
CA ILE A 43 7.42 8.44 -10.14
C ILE A 43 7.25 9.89 -10.58
N GLY A 44 6.01 10.32 -10.84
CA GLY A 44 5.70 11.71 -11.20
C GLY A 44 6.10 12.70 -10.12
N LEU A 45 5.70 12.45 -8.86
CA LEU A 45 6.05 13.29 -7.73
C LEU A 45 7.56 13.31 -7.45
N ASN A 46 8.24 12.18 -7.60
CA ASN A 46 9.70 12.12 -7.48
C ASN A 46 10.38 13.02 -8.53
N LYS A 47 9.95 12.95 -9.80
CA LYS A 47 10.51 13.77 -10.88
C LYS A 47 10.22 15.26 -10.69
N LEU A 48 9.06 15.62 -10.15
CA LEU A 48 8.68 17.01 -9.88
C LEU A 48 9.55 17.67 -8.80
N HIS A 49 10.00 16.90 -7.82
CA HIS A 49 10.73 17.43 -6.65
C HIS A 49 12.24 17.14 -6.69
N GLN A 50 12.73 16.57 -7.80
CA GLN A 50 14.16 16.43 -8.07
C GLN A 50 14.67 17.68 -8.79
N TYR A 51 15.05 18.70 -8.01
CA TYR A 51 15.73 19.89 -8.52
C TYR A 51 16.93 20.27 -7.64
N PRO A 52 17.95 20.95 -8.20
CA PRO A 52 19.12 21.39 -7.44
C PRO A 52 18.69 22.34 -6.31
N GLY A 53 19.11 22.05 -5.07
CA GLY A 53 18.77 22.86 -3.89
C GLY A 53 17.40 22.56 -3.28
N ALA A 54 16.80 21.40 -3.57
CA ALA A 54 15.56 20.98 -2.91
C ALA A 54 15.70 20.97 -1.37
N PRO A 55 14.73 21.54 -0.63
CA PRO A 55 14.83 21.69 0.83
C PRO A 55 14.62 20.38 1.59
N VAL A 56 13.97 19.40 0.98
CA VAL A 56 13.66 18.08 1.55
C VAL A 56 13.86 17.00 0.48
N ASP A 57 14.05 15.75 0.93
CA ASP A 57 14.14 14.59 0.05
C ASP A 57 12.85 14.44 -0.79
N TYR A 58 12.99 14.15 -2.08
CA TYR A 58 11.90 14.04 -3.05
C TYR A 58 10.90 12.92 -2.67
N LEU A 59 11.33 11.94 -1.87
CA LEU A 59 10.49 10.85 -1.36
C LEU A 59 9.39 11.31 -0.39
N VAL A 60 9.51 12.51 0.19
CA VAL A 60 8.56 13.03 1.19
C VAL A 60 7.17 13.27 0.57
N TYR A 61 7.11 13.71 -0.69
CA TYR A 61 5.84 14.11 -1.33
C TYR A 61 4.93 12.92 -1.68
N PRO A 62 5.40 11.86 -2.38
CA PRO A 62 4.58 10.66 -2.58
C PRO A 62 4.07 10.06 -1.27
N GLN A 63 4.89 10.12 -0.22
CA GLN A 63 4.56 9.58 1.09
C GLN A 63 3.44 10.36 1.78
N PHE A 64 3.50 11.69 1.74
CA PHE A 64 2.43 12.53 2.28
C PHE A 64 1.10 12.25 1.58
N VAL A 65 1.10 12.22 0.24
CA VAL A 65 -0.10 11.93 -0.56
C VAL A 65 -0.68 10.55 -0.23
N GLY A 66 0.16 9.52 -0.11
CA GLY A 66 -0.26 8.19 0.30
C GLY A 66 -0.92 8.16 1.68
N CYS A 67 -0.34 8.87 2.66
CA CYS A 67 -0.89 8.94 4.02
C CYS A 67 -2.24 9.69 4.07
N VAL A 68 -2.42 10.74 3.26
CA VAL A 68 -3.70 11.48 3.15
C VAL A 68 -4.79 10.61 2.56
N ILE A 69 -4.52 9.94 1.43
CA ILE A 69 -5.48 9.03 0.78
C ILE A 69 -5.86 7.92 1.75
N MET A 70 -4.88 7.34 2.43
CA MET A 70 -5.11 6.29 3.40
C MET A 70 -5.93 6.77 4.61
N GLY A 71 -5.65 7.96 5.14
CA GLY A 71 -6.42 8.57 6.25
C GLY A 71 -7.88 8.77 5.87
N PHE A 72 -8.13 9.32 4.67
CA PHE A 72 -9.48 9.47 4.12
C PHE A 72 -10.23 8.13 4.04
N CYS A 73 -9.56 7.08 3.54
CA CYS A 73 -10.15 5.75 3.42
C CYS A 73 -10.48 5.13 4.79
N LEU A 74 -9.63 5.35 5.79
CA LEU A 74 -9.86 4.82 7.15
C LEU A 74 -11.05 5.49 7.81
N GLU A 75 -11.18 6.80 7.66
CA GLU A 75 -12.25 7.61 8.24
C GLU A 75 -13.62 7.35 7.58
N ARG A 76 -13.64 6.84 6.33
CA ARG A 76 -14.87 6.44 5.61
C ARG A 76 -14.92 4.94 5.31
N LYS A 77 -14.24 4.12 6.11
CA LYS A 77 -14.11 2.68 5.87
C LYS A 77 -15.45 1.99 5.64
N ASP A 78 -16.41 2.16 6.55
CA ASP A 78 -17.65 1.38 6.52
C ASP A 78 -18.50 1.75 5.29
N PHE A 79 -18.62 3.05 4.99
CA PHE A 79 -19.30 3.54 3.80
C PHE A 79 -18.68 3.00 2.49
N ILE A 80 -17.34 3.04 2.36
CA ILE A 80 -16.65 2.58 1.15
C ILE A 80 -16.75 1.05 1.03
N MET A 81 -16.66 0.32 2.15
CA MET A 81 -16.78 -1.14 2.17
C MET A 81 -18.20 -1.62 1.84
N GLU A 82 -19.23 -0.95 2.34
CA GLU A 82 -20.64 -1.22 2.01
C GLU A 82 -20.95 -0.88 0.55
N SER A 83 -20.36 0.21 0.03
CA SER A 83 -20.53 0.61 -1.37
C SER A 83 -19.90 -0.38 -2.34
N TYR A 84 -18.60 -0.65 -2.19
CA TYR A 84 -17.88 -1.63 -3.01
C TYR A 84 -16.56 -2.06 -2.34
N LEU A 85 -16.56 -3.23 -1.70
CA LEU A 85 -15.38 -3.79 -1.02
C LEU A 85 -14.11 -3.82 -1.89
N PRO A 86 -14.15 -4.24 -3.18
CA PRO A 86 -12.95 -4.23 -4.02
C PRO A 86 -12.35 -2.82 -4.18
N LEU A 87 -13.18 -1.76 -4.24
CA LEU A 87 -12.70 -0.38 -4.32
C LEU A 87 -11.99 0.05 -3.04
N TYR A 88 -12.54 -0.28 -1.87
CA TYR A 88 -11.87 0.00 -0.60
C TYR A 88 -10.46 -0.62 -0.56
N ILE A 89 -10.37 -1.89 -0.99
CA ILE A 89 -9.10 -2.60 -1.06
C ILE A 89 -8.19 -1.87 -2.06
N GLY A 90 -8.59 -1.72 -3.33
CA GLY A 90 -7.78 -1.07 -4.38
C GLY A 90 -7.23 0.31 -3.98
N LEU A 91 -8.07 1.17 -3.42
CA LEU A 91 -7.71 2.54 -3.02
C LEU A 91 -6.67 2.56 -1.89
N LYS A 92 -6.82 1.68 -0.90
CA LYS A 92 -5.90 1.58 0.24
C LYS A 92 -4.61 0.85 -0.12
N THR A 93 -4.69 -0.17 -0.95
CA THR A 93 -3.60 -1.13 -1.14
C THR A 93 -2.81 -0.90 -2.41
N GLY A 94 -3.45 -0.49 -3.50
CA GLY A 94 -2.80 -0.21 -4.78
C GLY A 94 -2.06 1.12 -4.81
N LEU A 95 -2.53 2.15 -4.10
CA LEU A 95 -1.94 3.50 -4.13
C LEU A 95 -0.82 3.73 -3.10
N CYS A 96 -0.63 2.82 -2.14
CA CYS A 96 0.27 3.02 -1.01
C CYS A 96 1.66 2.40 -1.25
N ALA A 97 2.58 3.14 -1.90
CA ALA A 97 3.95 2.70 -2.16
C ALA A 97 5.00 3.45 -1.29
N LYS A 98 5.71 2.66 -0.46
CA LYS A 98 7.01 2.82 0.23
C LYS A 98 7.28 3.92 1.29
N ILE A 99 8.10 3.49 2.28
CA ILE A 99 8.57 4.18 3.50
C ILE A 99 10.05 4.62 3.40
N GLY A 100 10.29 5.81 3.95
CA GLY A 100 11.56 6.31 4.51
C GLY A 100 11.50 7.83 4.66
N ILE A 101 11.41 8.36 5.90
CA ILE A 101 11.44 9.78 6.33
C ILE A 101 10.04 10.47 6.24
N ILE A 102 9.31 10.96 7.27
CA ILE A 102 9.44 11.23 8.71
C ILE A 102 8.13 10.75 9.38
N ILE A 103 8.20 10.07 10.53
CA ILE A 103 7.04 9.57 11.29
C ILE A 103 6.00 10.68 11.54
N GLY A 104 6.46 11.92 11.77
CA GLY A 104 5.62 13.10 11.94
C GLY A 104 4.77 13.45 10.71
N MET A 105 5.33 13.38 9.49
CA MET A 105 4.59 13.70 8.26
C MET A 105 3.55 12.64 7.94
N SER A 106 3.81 11.37 8.27
CA SER A 106 2.80 10.32 8.12
C SER A 106 1.62 10.51 9.08
N ILE A 107 1.86 10.93 10.33
CA ILE A 107 0.77 11.20 11.28
C ILE A 107 -0.03 12.43 10.84
N ILE A 108 0.64 13.51 10.42
CA ILE A 108 -0.02 14.73 9.91
C ILE A 108 -0.86 14.41 8.67
N GLY A 109 -0.30 13.69 7.70
CA GLY A 109 -1.02 13.28 6.50
C GLY A 109 -2.23 12.41 6.82
N LEU A 110 -2.10 11.45 7.73
CA LEU A 110 -3.22 10.62 8.19
C LEU A 110 -4.33 11.48 8.82
N LYS A 111 -3.97 12.33 9.81
CA LYS A 111 -4.92 13.23 10.48
C LYS A 111 -5.57 14.22 9.52
N PHE A 112 -4.79 14.75 8.59
CA PHE A 112 -5.31 15.61 7.53
C PHE A 112 -6.30 14.87 6.63
N GLY A 113 -5.99 13.63 6.23
CA GLY A 113 -6.89 12.78 5.45
C GLY A 113 -8.20 12.49 6.18
N GLU A 114 -8.14 12.23 7.49
CA GLU A 114 -9.32 12.07 8.35
C GLU A 114 -10.18 13.37 8.34
N HIS A 115 -9.58 14.52 8.65
CA HIS A 115 -10.29 15.80 8.62
C HIS A 115 -10.83 16.18 7.24
N PHE A 116 -10.10 15.82 6.17
CA PHE A 116 -10.52 16.05 4.80
C PHE A 116 -11.75 15.20 4.44
N ALA A 117 -11.81 13.96 4.92
CA ALA A 117 -13.01 13.13 4.78
C ALA A 117 -14.22 13.74 5.48
N ASP A 118 -14.02 14.38 6.63
CA ASP A 118 -15.06 15.09 7.37
C ASP A 118 -15.62 16.30 6.63
N LEU A 119 -14.76 17.04 5.94
CA LEU A 119 -15.17 18.18 5.13
C LEU A 119 -15.96 17.77 3.90
N ILE A 120 -15.53 16.72 3.19
CA ILE A 120 -16.16 16.29 1.93
C ILE A 120 -17.42 15.48 2.18
N MET A 121 -17.40 14.58 3.17
CA MET A 121 -18.47 13.63 3.45
C MET A 121 -18.92 13.76 4.91
N PRO A 122 -19.53 14.89 5.33
CA PRO A 122 -19.85 15.16 6.73
C PRO A 122 -20.92 14.22 7.32
N ASN A 123 -21.85 13.74 6.48
CA ASN A 123 -23.01 12.95 6.91
C ASN A 123 -22.83 11.42 6.76
N GLN A 124 -21.62 10.95 6.47
CA GLN A 124 -21.34 9.52 6.21
C GLN A 124 -20.40 8.90 7.25
N LYS A 125 -20.39 9.43 8.48
CA LYS A 125 -19.69 8.80 9.59
C LYS A 125 -20.45 7.60 10.11
N ALA A 126 -19.74 6.52 10.40
CA ALA A 126 -20.30 5.42 11.18
C ALA A 126 -20.76 5.96 12.55
N PRO A 127 -21.95 5.58 13.04
CA PRO A 127 -22.42 6.01 14.35
C PRO A 127 -21.44 5.54 15.43
N ALA A 128 -20.92 6.49 16.23
CA ALA A 128 -19.98 6.21 17.30
C ALA A 128 -20.63 5.31 18.37
N GLY A 129 -20.22 4.04 18.43
CA GLY A 129 -20.71 3.05 19.40
C GLY A 129 -21.05 1.69 18.78
N LEU A 130 -21.46 1.66 17.51
CA LEU A 130 -21.87 0.42 16.85
C LEU A 130 -20.64 -0.39 16.41
N LYS A 131 -20.30 -1.46 17.14
CA LYS A 131 -19.31 -2.44 16.69
C LYS A 131 -19.88 -3.21 15.49
N GLN A 132 -19.65 -2.74 14.27
CA GLN A 132 -20.04 -3.49 13.08
C GLN A 132 -19.11 -4.70 12.89
N GLN A 133 -19.68 -5.90 12.80
CA GLN A 133 -18.91 -7.12 12.49
C GLN A 133 -19.08 -7.44 11.00
N ILE A 134 -17.97 -7.43 10.27
CA ILE A 134 -17.96 -7.74 8.83
C ILE A 134 -17.66 -9.23 8.68
N ILE A 135 -18.62 -10.00 8.18
CA ILE A 135 -18.44 -11.43 7.90
C ILE A 135 -18.28 -11.62 6.39
N LEU A 136 -17.11 -12.13 5.98
CA LEU A 136 -16.81 -12.44 4.59
C LEU A 136 -17.46 -13.78 4.22
N LYS A 137 -18.41 -13.76 3.27
CA LYS A 137 -19.04 -14.97 2.72
C LYS A 137 -18.29 -15.45 1.47
N SER A 138 -18.24 -16.77 1.32
CA SER A 138 -17.69 -17.42 0.12
C SER A 138 -18.57 -17.10 -1.10
N PRO A 139 -18.00 -16.61 -2.21
CA PRO A 139 -18.75 -16.22 -3.38
C PRO A 139 -19.43 -17.40 -4.09
N LYS A 140 -20.67 -17.20 -4.56
CA LYS A 140 -21.30 -18.03 -5.59
C LYS A 140 -21.24 -17.28 -6.91
N PHE A 141 -20.85 -17.94 -8.00
CA PHE A 141 -20.62 -17.32 -9.31
C PHE A 141 -21.85 -16.63 -9.93
N LYS A 142 -23.06 -16.89 -9.41
CA LYS A 142 -24.31 -16.29 -9.88
C LYS A 142 -24.61 -14.91 -9.27
N ASP A 143 -23.85 -14.49 -8.26
CA ASP A 143 -24.07 -13.22 -7.54
C ASP A 143 -23.12 -12.10 -8.01
N LEU A 144 -22.56 -12.19 -9.23
CA LEU A 144 -21.70 -11.14 -9.78
C LEU A 144 -22.53 -9.91 -10.18
N LEU A 145 -22.16 -8.75 -9.66
CA LEU A 145 -22.75 -7.47 -10.06
C LEU A 145 -22.25 -7.04 -11.44
N PHE A 146 -22.99 -6.16 -12.12
CA PHE A 146 -22.50 -5.52 -13.36
C PHE A 146 -21.17 -4.77 -13.15
N LEU A 147 -20.99 -4.18 -11.97
CA LEU A 147 -19.76 -3.48 -11.58
C LEU A 147 -18.55 -4.41 -11.52
N ASP A 148 -18.76 -5.68 -11.17
CA ASP A 148 -17.71 -6.71 -11.12
C ASP A 148 -17.16 -7.02 -12.52
N TRP A 149 -18.04 -7.08 -13.52
CA TRP A 149 -17.65 -7.25 -14.91
C TRP A 149 -16.88 -6.05 -15.45
N ILE A 150 -17.31 -4.82 -15.12
CA ILE A 150 -16.55 -3.60 -15.46
C ILE A 150 -15.16 -3.67 -14.83
N CYS A 151 -15.07 -4.05 -13.56
CA CYS A 151 -13.82 -4.17 -12.83
C CYS A 151 -12.87 -5.20 -13.46
N LEU A 152 -13.39 -6.36 -13.85
CA LEU A 152 -12.64 -7.40 -14.56
C LEU A 152 -12.09 -6.90 -15.90
N PHE A 153 -12.95 -6.30 -16.72
CA PHE A 153 -12.55 -5.78 -18.03
C PHE A 153 -11.50 -4.66 -17.88
N PHE A 154 -11.73 -3.75 -16.94
CA PHE A 154 -10.82 -2.63 -16.70
C PHE A 154 -9.44 -3.09 -16.23
N GLY A 155 -9.37 -4.07 -15.31
CA GLY A 155 -8.09 -4.61 -14.84
C GLY A 155 -7.30 -5.31 -15.94
N ILE A 156 -7.95 -6.21 -16.70
CA ILE A 156 -7.31 -6.91 -17.82
C ILE A 156 -6.86 -5.93 -18.90
N SER A 157 -7.73 -4.99 -19.28
CA SER A 157 -7.45 -3.96 -20.29
C SER A 157 -6.24 -3.10 -19.88
N SER A 158 -6.18 -2.66 -18.62
CA SER A 158 -5.06 -1.87 -18.11
C SER A 158 -3.73 -2.65 -18.15
N MET A 159 -3.73 -3.96 -17.86
CA MET A 159 -2.54 -4.80 -17.94
C MET A 159 -2.05 -4.97 -19.38
N ILE A 160 -2.97 -5.28 -20.30
CA ILE A 160 -2.67 -5.42 -21.72
C ILE A 160 -2.11 -4.11 -22.28
N LEU A 161 -2.75 -2.98 -21.95
CA LEU A 161 -2.31 -1.66 -22.39
C LEU A 161 -0.88 -1.37 -21.94
N VAL A 162 -0.54 -1.61 -20.67
CA VAL A 162 0.79 -1.32 -20.14
C VAL A 162 1.87 -2.24 -20.73
N ILE A 163 1.56 -3.53 -20.95
CA ILE A 163 2.46 -4.47 -21.64
C ILE A 163 2.70 -4.03 -23.10
N PHE A 164 1.62 -3.63 -23.79
CA PHE A 164 1.71 -3.11 -25.14
C PHE A 164 2.59 -1.85 -25.17
N LEU A 165 2.31 -0.85 -24.33
CA LEU A 165 3.12 0.37 -24.25
C LEU A 165 4.58 0.07 -23.93
N ALA A 166 4.87 -0.84 -22.99
CA ALA A 166 6.25 -1.24 -22.65
C ALA A 166 7.01 -1.90 -23.81
N THR A 167 6.31 -2.53 -24.75
CA THR A 167 6.89 -3.19 -25.92
C THR A 167 7.15 -2.20 -27.06
N PHE A 168 6.23 -1.26 -27.29
CA PHE A 168 6.30 -0.34 -28.43
C PHE A 168 7.01 0.99 -28.12
N ILE A 169 6.96 1.48 -26.88
CA ILE A 169 7.55 2.76 -26.49
C ILE A 169 8.93 2.53 -25.85
N LYS A 170 9.96 3.10 -26.48
CA LYS A 170 11.34 3.05 -25.97
C LYS A 170 11.71 4.23 -25.06
N VAL A 171 10.87 5.27 -25.03
CA VAL A 171 11.10 6.47 -24.21
C VAL A 171 10.68 6.18 -22.76
N ASN A 172 11.57 6.42 -21.78
CA ASN A 172 11.32 6.17 -20.36
C ASN A 172 10.79 4.76 -20.05
N ARG A 173 11.35 3.74 -20.73
CA ARG A 173 10.87 2.36 -20.63
C ARG A 173 11.02 1.77 -19.22
N ASN A 174 11.93 2.29 -18.39
CA ASN A 174 12.00 1.98 -16.96
C ASN A 174 10.69 2.24 -16.21
N ILE A 175 9.96 3.32 -16.53
CA ILE A 175 8.65 3.65 -15.94
C ILE A 175 7.61 2.61 -16.39
N LEU A 176 7.64 2.24 -17.67
CA LEU A 176 6.73 1.25 -18.22
C LEU A 176 7.00 -0.14 -17.63
N PHE A 177 8.26 -0.51 -17.40
CA PHE A 177 8.58 -1.72 -16.66
C PHE A 177 8.11 -1.66 -15.20
N ALA A 178 8.26 -0.51 -14.53
CA ALA A 178 7.75 -0.36 -13.17
C ALA A 178 6.24 -0.57 -13.10
N THR A 179 5.47 -0.03 -14.06
CA THR A 179 4.02 -0.23 -14.11
C THR A 179 3.63 -1.65 -14.51
N VAL A 180 4.40 -2.34 -15.36
CA VAL A 180 4.21 -3.78 -15.64
C VAL A 180 4.44 -4.62 -14.39
N PHE A 181 5.47 -4.32 -13.60
CA PHE A 181 5.86 -5.14 -12.44
C PHE A 181 5.07 -4.84 -11.16
N ALA A 182 4.41 -3.69 -11.07
CA ALA A 182 3.59 -3.28 -9.91
C ALA A 182 2.49 -4.28 -9.52
N PRO A 183 1.72 -4.88 -10.46
CA PRO A 183 0.59 -5.74 -10.11
C PRO A 183 0.97 -7.16 -9.70
N TRP A 184 2.24 -7.58 -9.84
CA TRP A 184 2.71 -8.93 -9.53
C TRP A 184 2.91 -9.20 -8.04
N TYR A 185 2.17 -8.47 -7.20
CA TYR A 185 2.25 -8.53 -5.75
C TYR A 185 1.52 -9.78 -5.21
N LEU A 186 2.31 -10.76 -4.78
CA LEU A 186 1.84 -12.03 -4.21
C LEU A 186 1.33 -11.94 -2.75
N SER A 187 1.45 -10.80 -2.06
CA SER A 187 1.42 -10.80 -0.58
C SER A 187 0.23 -10.12 0.12
N ARG A 188 -0.92 -9.90 -0.55
CA ARG A 188 -2.18 -9.50 0.15
C ARG A 188 -3.26 -10.57 0.14
N LEU A 189 -2.86 -11.81 -0.08
CA LEU A 189 -3.60 -12.91 0.52
C LEU A 189 -3.23 -12.93 2.00
N ASP A 190 -3.92 -12.09 2.76
CA ASP A 190 -4.01 -12.16 4.21
C ASP A 190 -4.61 -13.52 4.55
N ASN A 191 -3.76 -14.56 4.56
CA ASN A 191 -4.15 -15.86 5.05
C ASN A 191 -4.09 -15.78 6.57
N ASN A 192 -5.12 -15.16 7.14
CA ASN A 192 -5.85 -15.70 8.28
C ASN A 192 -4.98 -16.41 9.34
N PHE A 193 -4.03 -15.70 9.95
CA PHE A 193 -3.32 -16.17 11.14
C PHE A 193 -3.19 -15.04 12.17
N GLY A 194 -4.33 -14.64 12.73
CA GLY A 194 -4.64 -15.05 14.10
C GLY A 194 -3.67 -14.65 15.23
N SER A 195 -2.91 -13.57 15.13
CA SER A 195 -2.44 -12.91 16.35
C SER A 195 -2.58 -11.39 16.25
N SER A 196 -3.30 -10.80 17.21
CA SER A 196 -3.34 -9.36 17.47
C SER A 196 -1.99 -8.79 17.97
N THR A 197 -0.95 -9.63 17.92
CA THR A 197 0.33 -9.46 18.59
C THR A 197 1.42 -9.16 17.56
N PHE A 198 1.50 -9.91 16.45
CA PHE A 198 2.50 -9.70 15.42
C PHE A 198 2.02 -10.13 14.01
N PRO A 199 1.83 -9.20 13.08
CA PRO A 199 1.38 -9.49 11.71
C PRO A 199 2.52 -10.01 10.82
N ILE A 200 2.72 -11.33 10.86
CA ILE A 200 3.80 -12.06 10.17
C ILE A 200 3.73 -11.90 8.65
N GLY A 201 2.54 -11.94 8.04
CA GLY A 201 2.40 -11.82 6.59
C GLY A 201 2.95 -10.49 6.05
N THR A 202 2.57 -9.38 6.68
CA THR A 202 3.09 -8.05 6.31
C THR A 202 4.58 -7.91 6.61
N PHE A 203 5.03 -8.45 7.75
CA PHE A 203 6.45 -8.45 8.09
C PHE A 203 7.29 -9.18 7.03
N SER A 204 6.93 -10.43 6.70
CA SER A 204 7.65 -11.25 5.72
C SER A 204 7.67 -10.63 4.33
N ALA A 205 6.55 -10.04 3.89
CA ALA A 205 6.48 -9.31 2.62
C ALA A 205 7.46 -8.14 2.58
N ASN A 206 7.49 -7.36 3.66
CA ASN A 206 8.38 -6.21 3.78
C ASN A 206 9.84 -6.65 3.80
N MET A 207 10.19 -7.69 4.54
CA MET A 207 11.58 -8.17 4.60
C MET A 207 12.04 -8.76 3.27
N LEU A 208 11.20 -9.56 2.61
CA LEU A 208 11.49 -10.11 1.28
C LEU A 208 11.63 -8.99 0.24
N GLY A 209 10.74 -8.01 0.26
CA GLY A 209 10.82 -6.85 -0.62
C GLY A 209 12.07 -6.01 -0.39
N THR A 210 12.49 -5.82 0.87
CA THR A 210 13.76 -5.14 1.21
C THR A 210 14.97 -5.93 0.72
N LEU A 211 14.96 -7.26 0.87
CA LEU A 211 16.03 -8.12 0.37
C LEU A 211 16.17 -8.05 -1.15
N ILE A 212 15.06 -8.21 -1.88
CA ILE A 212 15.06 -8.12 -3.35
C ILE A 212 15.49 -6.72 -3.79
N LEU A 213 15.01 -5.66 -3.13
CA LEU A 213 15.42 -4.28 -3.41
C LEU A 213 16.93 -4.09 -3.25
N GLY A 214 17.52 -4.55 -2.14
CA GLY A 214 18.94 -4.43 -1.87
C GLY A 214 19.79 -5.17 -2.91
N LEU A 215 19.39 -6.40 -3.27
CA LEU A 215 20.05 -7.18 -4.32
C LEU A 215 19.98 -6.47 -5.68
N LEU A 216 18.80 -6.04 -6.11
CA LEU A 216 18.63 -5.33 -7.39
C LEU A 216 19.41 -4.01 -7.42
N PHE A 217 19.42 -3.27 -6.31
CA PHE A 217 20.20 -2.03 -6.19
C PHE A 217 21.71 -2.30 -6.32
N PHE A 218 22.20 -3.35 -5.67
CA PHE A 218 23.59 -3.79 -5.81
C PHE A 218 23.92 -4.18 -7.27
N LEU A 219 23.08 -4.99 -7.92
CA LEU A 219 23.28 -5.35 -9.33
C LEU A 219 23.34 -4.11 -10.23
N SER A 220 22.45 -3.14 -9.99
CA SER A 220 22.34 -1.89 -10.76
C SER A 220 23.56 -0.96 -10.59
N ASN A 221 24.20 -0.96 -9.42
CA ASN A 221 25.29 -0.03 -9.07
C ASN A 221 26.68 -0.70 -8.91
N GLY A 222 26.80 -1.98 -9.26
CA GLY A 222 28.07 -2.71 -9.12
C GLY A 222 28.41 -3.66 -10.27
N ILE A 223 27.42 -4.15 -11.03
CA ILE A 223 27.65 -5.25 -12.01
C ILE A 223 27.06 -4.94 -13.40
N ILE A 224 25.87 -4.36 -13.45
CA ILE A 224 25.14 -4.20 -14.72
C ILE A 224 25.59 -2.91 -15.41
N HIS A 225 26.06 -3.06 -16.66
CA HIS A 225 26.47 -1.94 -17.53
C HIS A 225 25.58 -1.75 -18.77
N SER A 226 24.63 -2.67 -19.01
CA SER A 226 23.77 -2.63 -20.20
C SER A 226 22.54 -1.77 -19.96
N ASN A 227 22.25 -0.83 -20.87
CA ASN A 227 21.08 0.06 -20.82
C ASN A 227 19.74 -0.69 -20.62
N LEU A 228 19.47 -1.73 -21.43
CA LEU A 228 18.25 -2.54 -21.28
C LEU A 228 18.13 -3.23 -19.91
N LYS A 229 19.23 -3.81 -19.41
CA LYS A 229 19.24 -4.48 -18.11
C LYS A 229 19.05 -3.48 -16.96
N CYS A 230 19.66 -2.30 -17.06
CA CYS A 230 19.46 -1.21 -16.10
C CYS A 230 18.01 -0.73 -16.05
N GLU A 231 17.35 -0.59 -17.20
CA GLU A 231 15.94 -0.19 -17.25
C GLU A 231 15.01 -1.25 -16.65
N ILE A 232 15.26 -2.54 -16.92
CA ILE A 232 14.47 -3.64 -16.34
C ILE A 232 14.66 -3.70 -14.83
N VAL A 233 15.91 -3.60 -14.34
CA VAL A 233 16.23 -3.66 -12.91
C VAL A 233 15.64 -2.45 -12.17
N THR A 234 15.76 -1.25 -12.74
CA THR A 234 15.11 -0.04 -12.22
C THR A 234 13.58 -0.22 -12.17
N GLY A 235 12.99 -0.78 -13.23
CA GLY A 235 11.57 -1.11 -13.28
C GLY A 235 11.14 -2.10 -12.18
N LEU A 236 11.91 -3.16 -11.95
CA LEU A 236 11.65 -4.13 -10.87
C LEU A 236 11.76 -3.50 -9.47
N MET A 237 12.73 -2.60 -9.27
CA MET A 237 12.92 -1.88 -8.02
C MET A 237 11.76 -0.92 -7.72
N ASP A 238 11.31 -0.17 -8.73
CA ASP A 238 10.26 0.83 -8.58
C ASP A 238 8.84 0.24 -8.61
N GLY A 239 8.62 -0.80 -9.41
CA GLY A 239 7.36 -1.54 -9.51
C GLY A 239 7.23 -2.62 -8.44
N LEU A 240 7.84 -3.79 -8.68
CA LEU A 240 7.68 -4.97 -7.81
C LEU A 240 8.09 -4.68 -6.37
N CYS A 241 9.32 -4.21 -6.14
CA CYS A 241 9.78 -3.97 -4.77
C CYS A 241 9.05 -2.77 -4.15
N GLY A 242 8.68 -1.78 -4.96
CA GLY A 242 7.87 -0.62 -4.55
C GLY A 242 6.50 -0.99 -3.98
N CYS A 243 5.85 -1.98 -4.58
CA CYS A 243 4.57 -2.51 -4.14
C CYS A 243 4.70 -3.62 -3.08
N LEU A 244 5.80 -4.40 -3.11
CA LEU A 244 6.04 -5.51 -2.18
C LEU A 244 6.33 -5.04 -0.75
N THR A 245 7.11 -3.96 -0.60
CA THR A 245 7.31 -3.33 0.70
C THR A 245 6.17 -2.36 0.97
N THR A 246 5.38 -2.65 1.99
CA THR A 246 4.18 -1.91 2.34
C THR A 246 4.45 -0.77 3.31
N ILE A 247 3.48 0.14 3.42
CA ILE A 247 3.40 1.13 4.49
C ILE A 247 3.09 0.40 5.81
N SER A 248 4.13 0.03 6.56
CA SER A 248 4.03 -0.53 7.91
C SER A 248 3.25 0.38 8.88
N THR A 249 3.09 1.67 8.58
CA THR A 249 2.26 2.62 9.34
C THR A 249 0.81 2.14 9.49
N PHE A 250 0.23 1.48 8.47
CA PHE A 250 -1.12 0.93 8.59
C PHE A 250 -1.18 -0.21 9.60
N THR A 251 -0.23 -1.13 9.50
CA THR A 251 -0.15 -2.28 10.40
C THR A 251 0.04 -1.82 11.84
N ILE A 252 0.89 -0.82 12.05
CA ILE A 252 1.13 -0.19 13.35
C ILE A 252 -0.14 0.47 13.89
N SER A 253 -0.94 1.16 13.07
CA SER A 253 -2.17 1.84 13.55
C SER A 253 -3.27 0.88 13.97
N THR A 254 -3.24 -0.38 13.49
CA THR A 254 -4.19 -1.42 13.88
C THR A 254 -3.79 -2.20 15.15
N LEU A 255 -2.55 -2.05 15.61
CA LEU A 255 -2.01 -2.80 16.74
C LEU A 255 -2.16 -2.02 18.06
N ASN A 256 -2.25 -2.75 19.18
CA ASN A 256 -2.11 -2.15 20.50
C ASN A 256 -0.74 -1.49 20.65
N ARG A 257 -0.66 -0.37 21.40
CA ARG A 257 0.56 0.46 21.54
C ARG A 257 1.85 -0.37 21.77
N ARG A 258 1.83 -1.34 22.68
CA ARG A 258 3.00 -2.20 22.96
C ARG A 258 3.42 -3.04 21.74
N HIS A 259 2.48 -3.73 21.12
CA HIS A 259 2.74 -4.54 19.92
C HIS A 259 3.14 -3.68 18.72
N ALA A 260 2.56 -2.49 18.59
CA ALA A 260 2.89 -1.51 17.57
C ALA A 260 4.36 -1.08 17.66
N TYR A 261 4.85 -0.73 18.86
CA TYR A 261 6.26 -0.40 19.09
C TYR A 261 7.18 -1.60 18.81
N ILE A 262 6.85 -2.78 19.33
CA ILE A 262 7.65 -4.00 19.11
C ILE A 262 7.76 -4.31 17.61
N TYR A 263 6.63 -4.30 16.90
CA TYR A 263 6.58 -4.56 15.45
C TYR A 263 7.39 -3.52 14.67
N ALA A 264 7.25 -2.23 15.00
CA ALA A 264 7.98 -1.15 14.34
C ALA A 264 9.49 -1.30 14.55
N THR A 265 9.94 -1.52 15.78
CA THR A 265 11.36 -1.68 16.11
C THR A 265 11.95 -2.90 15.42
N ILE A 266 11.30 -4.07 15.48
CA ILE A 266 11.79 -5.29 14.82
C ILE A 266 11.86 -5.09 13.30
N SER A 267 10.82 -4.49 12.69
CA SER A 267 10.80 -4.23 11.24
C SER A 267 11.93 -3.32 10.79
N ILE A 268 12.23 -2.27 11.57
CA ILE A 268 13.34 -1.35 11.27
C ILE A 268 14.67 -2.07 11.40
N VAL A 269 14.92 -2.76 12.52
CA VAL A 269 16.20 -3.43 12.78
C VAL A 269 16.49 -4.49 11.73
N VAL A 270 15.54 -5.39 11.45
CA VAL A 270 15.74 -6.46 10.45
C VAL A 270 15.90 -5.88 9.05
N GLY A 271 15.11 -4.86 8.69
CA GLY A 271 15.25 -4.16 7.41
C GLY A 271 16.63 -3.52 7.23
N GLN A 272 17.17 -2.86 8.28
CA GLN A 272 18.50 -2.27 8.24
C GLN A 272 19.60 -3.34 8.12
N VAL A 273 19.48 -4.44 8.86
CA VAL A 273 20.42 -5.56 8.76
C VAL A 273 20.46 -6.12 7.33
N ILE A 274 19.30 -6.34 6.70
CA ILE A 274 19.22 -6.79 5.31
C ILE A 274 19.92 -5.80 4.35
N MET A 275 19.70 -4.50 4.52
CA MET A 275 20.33 -3.47 3.69
C MET A 275 21.84 -3.39 3.89
N ILE A 276 22.32 -3.57 5.12
CA ILE A 276 23.76 -3.63 5.43
C ILE A 276 24.40 -4.81 4.71
N PHE A 277 23.81 -6.00 4.80
CA PHE A 277 24.37 -7.20 4.16
C PHE A 277 24.33 -7.16 2.63
N THR A 278 23.30 -6.55 2.05
CA THR A 278 23.13 -6.52 0.58
C THR A 278 23.92 -5.39 -0.07
N VAL A 279 23.84 -4.17 0.47
CA VAL A 279 24.41 -2.96 -0.15
C VAL A 279 25.55 -2.39 0.69
N GLY A 280 25.39 -2.35 2.01
CA GLY A 280 26.33 -1.69 2.93
C GLY A 280 27.74 -2.25 2.88
N ILE A 281 27.89 -3.57 3.02
CA ILE A 281 29.20 -4.25 3.00
C ILE A 281 29.96 -3.94 1.71
N TYR A 282 29.29 -4.02 0.56
CA TYR A 282 29.92 -3.74 -0.73
C TYR A 282 30.26 -2.26 -0.89
N HIS A 283 29.34 -1.37 -0.52
CA HIS A 283 29.56 0.07 -0.58
C HIS A 283 30.76 0.50 0.27
N TRP A 284 30.94 -0.07 1.47
CA TRP A 284 32.07 0.28 2.34
C TRP A 284 33.39 -0.40 1.96
N SER A 285 33.35 -1.57 1.31
CA SER A 285 34.57 -2.30 0.94
C SER A 285 35.13 -1.93 -0.43
N VAL A 286 34.26 -1.80 -1.43
CA VAL A 286 34.64 -1.57 -2.84
C VAL A 286 34.21 -0.18 -3.31
N GLY A 287 33.10 0.33 -2.80
CA GLY A 287 32.45 1.54 -3.31
C GLY A 287 31.42 1.22 -4.40
N LEU A 288 30.35 2.01 -4.46
CA LEU A 288 29.33 1.89 -5.50
C LEU A 288 29.68 2.80 -6.67
N THR A 289 29.61 2.25 -7.88
CA THR A 289 29.73 3.01 -9.12
C THR A 289 28.35 3.24 -9.69
N LYS A 290 28.02 4.47 -10.12
CA LYS A 290 26.76 4.72 -10.85
C LYS A 290 26.85 4.10 -12.26
N THR A 291 26.66 2.79 -12.36
CA THR A 291 26.77 2.02 -13.60
C THR A 291 25.51 2.10 -14.45
N CYS A 292 24.35 2.20 -13.79
CA CYS A 292 23.09 2.52 -14.44
C CYS A 292 22.84 4.03 -14.31
N SER A 293 23.30 4.81 -15.28
CA SER A 293 22.90 6.21 -15.44
C SER A 293 21.54 6.26 -16.15
N SER A 294 20.50 6.72 -15.44
CA SER A 294 19.25 7.17 -16.05
C SER A 294 19.43 8.46 -16.82
#